data_AF-A0A3A4YT58-F1
#
_entry.id   AF-A0A3A4YT58-F1
#
_cell.length_a   1.000
_cell.length_b   1.000
_cell.length_c   1.000
_cell.angle_alpha   90.00
_cell.angle_beta   90.00
_cell.angle_gamma   90.00
#
_symmetry.space_group_name_H-M   'P 1'
#
loop_
_entity.id
_entity.type
_entity.pdbx_description
1 polymer ?
#
loop_
_entity_poly.entity_id
_entity_poly.type
_entity_poly.pdbx_seq_one_letter_code
_entity_poly.pdbx_strand_id
1 'polypeptide(L)'
;MSWFLNHPYTMLTVSAFVVLLIGFAIVQGRAPVSLDSSNTSYWGGGGGFLNTNLEPQGIQRTNGDSSGLFDTVQNLPPFLYVPPQQNVVDLKEEKKEFDFEAFLAELSRPRTKPTTTSTPSPSIPEEYSYVPQAIITTSEPEEERTESQEALYKYGNEAGLIIQLFEDRNRSMARVLKDQFEDPTNPEKNDALVGLGNALMGVGESLEILESVPEQTRTANARLAESYKKAGEKLALVPNALTDEEKIAAMLAYNAAAEEYVRNYISLVNIFSLARVRFSSSDPGSVFMFTASGF
;
A
#
# COMPACT_ATOMS: atom_id res chain seq x y z
N MET A 1 -37.58 61.41 16.06
CA MET A 1 -37.11 60.21 16.79
C MET A 1 -38.21 59.17 17.07
N SER A 2 -39.48 59.37 16.68
CA SER A 2 -40.57 58.40 16.90
C SER A 2 -40.72 57.33 15.80
N TRP A 3 -40.15 57.54 14.62
CA TRP A 3 -40.26 56.59 13.50
C TRP A 3 -39.56 55.25 13.78
N PHE A 4 -38.41 55.31 14.46
CA PHE A 4 -37.60 54.14 14.81
C PHE A 4 -38.23 53.24 15.88
N LEU A 5 -39.13 53.77 16.72
CA LEU A 5 -39.85 52.97 17.72
C LEU A 5 -40.99 52.15 17.11
N ASN A 6 -41.50 52.54 15.94
CA ASN A 6 -42.64 51.87 15.28
C ASN A 6 -42.22 50.79 14.26
N HIS A 7 -40.93 50.64 13.97
CA HIS A 7 -40.44 49.68 12.97
C HIS A 7 -39.28 48.83 13.53
N PRO A 8 -39.57 47.92 14.48
CA PRO A 8 -38.54 47.09 15.12
C PRO A 8 -37.77 46.23 14.12
N TYR A 9 -38.43 45.79 13.04
CA TYR A 9 -37.80 44.99 11.98
C TYR A 9 -36.77 45.77 11.16
N THR A 10 -36.95 47.09 10.96
CA THR A 10 -35.95 47.90 10.24
C THR A 10 -34.71 48.15 11.09
N MET A 11 -34.83 48.19 12.42
CA MET A 11 -33.67 48.26 13.31
C MET A 11 -32.85 46.97 13.29
N LEU A 12 -33.53 45.82 13.18
CA LEU A 12 -32.87 44.51 13.14
C LEU A 12 -32.08 44.34 11.84
N THR A 13 -32.64 44.76 10.69
CA THR A 13 -31.94 44.70 9.40
C THR A 13 -30.75 45.64 9.34
N VAL A 14 -30.86 46.87 9.87
CA VAL A 14 -29.75 47.82 9.95
C VAL A 14 -28.64 47.28 10.87
N SER A 15 -28.99 46.70 12.02
CA SER A 15 -28.01 46.10 12.93
C SER A 15 -27.27 44.92 12.28
N ALA A 16 -27.97 44.04 11.58
CA ALA A 16 -27.36 42.91 10.88
C ALA A 16 -26.39 43.38 9.78
N PHE A 17 -26.76 44.44 9.06
CA PHE A 17 -25.92 45.04 8.01
C PHE A 17 -24.63 45.65 8.58
N VAL A 18 -24.70 46.31 9.73
CA VAL A 18 -23.52 46.87 10.41
C VAL A 18 -22.56 45.76 10.87
N VAL A 19 -23.08 44.65 11.40
CA VAL A 19 -22.24 43.50 11.80
C VAL A 19 -21.54 42.87 10.60
N LEU A 20 -22.22 42.74 9.46
CA LEU A 20 -21.61 42.25 8.21
C LEU A 20 -20.50 43.16 7.70
N LEU A 21 -20.69 44.49 7.75
CA LEU A 21 -19.66 45.45 7.36
C LEU A 21 -18.42 45.40 8.28
N ILE A 22 -18.62 45.24 9.59
CA ILE A 22 -17.52 45.07 10.54
C ILE A 22 -16.78 43.76 10.27
N GLY A 23 -17.51 42.67 10.03
CA GLY A 23 -16.93 41.37 9.65
C GLY A 23 -16.10 41.46 8.37
N PHE A 24 -16.62 42.14 7.35
CA PHE A 24 -15.92 42.38 6.08
C PHE A 24 -14.65 43.22 6.27
N ALA A 25 -14.70 44.28 7.09
CA ALA A 25 -13.54 45.11 7.39
C ALA A 25 -12.44 44.34 8.15
N ILE A 26 -12.81 43.45 9.08
CA ILE A 26 -11.86 42.58 9.79
C ILE A 26 -11.20 41.59 8.84
N VAL A 27 -11.96 41.04 7.87
CA VAL A 27 -11.42 40.12 6.86
C VAL A 27 -10.45 40.85 5.92
N GLN A 28 -10.78 42.07 5.47
CA GLN A 28 -9.85 42.85 4.64
C GLN A 28 -8.60 43.33 5.40
N GLY A 29 -8.71 43.60 6.70
CA GLY A 29 -7.56 43.97 7.55
C GLY A 29 -6.59 42.82 7.79
N ARG A 30 -6.97 41.56 7.50
CA ARG A 30 -6.08 40.41 7.47
C ARG A 30 -5.56 40.20 6.04
N ALA A 31 -4.58 41.03 5.66
CA ALA A 31 -3.78 40.74 4.47
C ALA A 31 -3.14 39.34 4.61
N PRO A 32 -3.03 38.56 3.51
CA PRO A 32 -2.25 37.33 3.53
C PRO A 32 -0.80 37.70 3.84
N VAL A 33 -0.25 37.10 4.90
CA VAL A 33 1.19 37.06 5.12
C VAL A 33 1.80 36.44 3.87
N SER A 34 2.72 37.15 3.22
CA SER A 34 3.54 36.59 2.16
C SER A 34 4.34 35.44 2.78
N LEU A 35 3.96 34.21 2.50
CA LEU A 35 4.70 33.04 2.94
C LEU A 35 6.01 33.00 2.17
N ASP A 36 7.09 33.18 2.91
CA ASP A 36 8.44 32.89 2.44
C ASP A 36 8.48 31.43 1.99
N SER A 37 9.01 31.21 0.79
CA SER A 37 9.02 29.91 0.14
C SER A 37 10.05 28.98 0.78
N SER A 38 9.75 28.45 1.96
CA SER A 38 10.38 27.23 2.48
C SER A 38 9.56 26.67 3.64
N ASN A 39 8.85 25.57 3.38
CA ASN A 39 8.23 24.68 4.36
C ASN A 39 7.20 25.28 5.31
N THR A 40 5.97 25.43 4.82
CA THR A 40 4.78 25.46 5.69
C THR A 40 3.73 24.51 5.13
N SER A 41 3.77 23.26 5.57
CA SER A 41 2.75 22.25 5.31
C SER A 41 1.69 22.33 6.42
N TYR A 42 0.51 22.86 6.08
CA TYR A 42 -0.68 22.76 6.92
C TYR A 42 -1.40 21.45 6.62
N TRP A 43 -1.82 20.75 7.67
CA TRP A 43 -2.70 19.59 7.59
C TRP A 43 -4.15 20.06 7.44
N GLY A 44 -4.80 19.69 6.32
CA GLY A 44 -6.25 19.73 6.16
C GLY A 44 -6.75 20.66 5.05
N GLY A 45 -7.27 20.07 3.97
CA GLY A 45 -8.19 20.74 3.05
C GLY A 45 -7.76 20.81 1.58
N GLY A 46 -8.17 19.79 0.81
CA GLY A 46 -8.59 19.86 -0.60
C GLY A 46 -7.87 20.75 -1.62
N GLY A 47 -7.16 20.11 -2.55
CA GLY A 47 -7.45 20.30 -3.99
C GLY A 47 -6.48 21.12 -4.84
N GLY A 48 -5.62 20.41 -5.59
CA GLY A 48 -5.05 20.83 -6.87
C GLY A 48 -3.63 21.41 -6.82
N PHE A 49 -2.71 21.16 -7.75
CA PHE A 49 -2.56 20.29 -8.92
C PHE A 49 -1.05 20.23 -9.17
N LEU A 50 -0.52 19.05 -9.51
CA LEU A 50 0.78 18.80 -10.13
C LEU A 50 1.99 19.54 -9.53
N ASN A 51 2.82 18.84 -8.76
CA ASN A 51 4.25 19.14 -8.77
C ASN A 51 5.10 17.87 -8.71
N THR A 52 5.66 17.56 -9.87
CA THR A 52 6.72 16.59 -10.14
C THR A 52 8.02 17.12 -9.56
N ASN A 53 8.45 16.61 -8.41
CA ASN A 53 9.86 16.64 -8.01
C ASN A 53 10.10 15.50 -7.02
N LEU A 54 10.52 14.37 -7.57
CA LEU A 54 11.17 13.30 -6.83
C LEU A 54 12.57 13.79 -6.46
N GLU A 55 12.73 14.29 -5.25
CA GLU A 55 14.04 14.45 -4.62
C GLU A 55 14.01 13.73 -3.27
N PRO A 56 14.96 12.81 -2.99
CA PRO A 56 14.91 11.97 -1.81
C PRO A 56 15.46 12.74 -0.61
N GLN A 57 14.59 13.26 0.25
CA GLN A 57 15.01 13.82 1.54
C GLN A 57 14.77 12.82 2.66
N GLY A 58 15.86 12.57 3.41
CA GLY A 58 16.03 11.46 4.33
C GLY A 58 15.00 11.39 5.47
N ILE A 59 14.63 10.16 5.79
CA ILE A 59 13.76 9.81 6.90
C ILE A 59 14.52 10.04 8.21
N GLN A 60 14.21 11.12 8.94
CA GLN A 60 14.52 11.24 10.36
C GLN A 60 13.43 10.55 11.18
N ARG A 61 13.74 9.35 11.68
CA ARG A 61 12.94 8.65 12.69
C ARG A 61 13.08 9.37 14.02
N THR A 62 12.02 10.00 14.51
CA THR A 62 11.92 10.42 15.91
C THR A 62 11.41 9.27 16.75
N ASN A 63 12.25 8.77 17.66
CA ASN A 63 11.89 7.82 18.71
C ASN A 63 10.88 8.48 19.65
N GLY A 64 9.60 8.15 19.49
CA GLY A 64 8.52 8.47 20.41
C GLY A 64 7.97 7.18 21.00
N ASP A 65 8.18 7.00 22.29
CA ASP A 65 7.70 5.91 23.11
C ASP A 65 6.16 5.82 23.05
N SER A 66 5.64 4.87 22.26
CA SER A 66 4.20 4.59 22.12
C SER A 66 3.94 3.12 22.45
N SER A 67 4.20 2.75 23.70
CA SER A 67 3.61 1.56 24.30
C SER A 67 2.09 1.77 24.42
N GLY A 68 1.29 1.00 23.69
CA GLY A 68 -0.16 0.90 23.96
C GLY A 68 -1.16 0.80 22.80
N LEU A 69 -0.75 0.77 21.53
CA LEU A 69 -1.71 0.57 20.41
C LEU A 69 -1.40 -0.62 19.49
N PHE A 70 -0.13 -1.03 19.38
CA PHE A 70 0.29 -2.15 18.54
C PHE A 70 0.09 -3.54 19.19
N ASP A 71 0.07 -3.63 20.52
CA ASP A 71 -0.22 -4.87 21.25
C ASP A 71 -1.69 -5.30 21.11
N THR A 72 -2.60 -4.36 20.84
CA THR A 72 -4.03 -4.68 20.73
C THR A 72 -4.39 -5.27 19.37
N VAL A 73 -3.64 -4.97 18.31
CA VAL A 73 -3.91 -5.49 16.96
C VAL A 73 -3.34 -6.90 16.76
N GLN A 74 -2.25 -7.26 17.44
CA GLN A 74 -1.66 -8.60 17.38
C GLN A 74 -2.49 -9.69 18.09
N ASN A 75 -3.43 -9.30 18.96
CA ASN A 75 -4.19 -10.23 19.80
C ASN A 75 -5.63 -10.49 19.32
N LEU A 76 -6.02 -10.02 18.12
CA LEU A 76 -7.28 -10.46 17.51
C LEU A 76 -7.07 -11.76 16.73
N PRO A 77 -7.97 -12.76 16.85
CA PRO A 77 -7.82 -14.01 16.14
C PRO A 77 -7.82 -13.76 14.62
N PRO A 78 -6.90 -14.39 13.86
CA PRO A 78 -6.88 -14.26 12.41
C PRO A 78 -8.17 -14.84 11.83
N PHE A 79 -8.68 -14.18 10.79
CA PHE A 79 -9.86 -14.52 10.00
C PHE A 79 -10.09 -16.03 9.91
N LEU A 80 -11.29 -16.48 10.27
CA LEU A 80 -11.76 -17.86 10.08
C LEU A 80 -11.82 -18.15 8.57
N TYR A 81 -10.76 -18.76 8.05
CA TYR A 81 -10.74 -19.36 6.72
C TYR A 81 -11.66 -20.58 6.71
N VAL A 82 -12.81 -20.47 6.05
CA VAL A 82 -13.67 -21.62 5.74
C VAL A 82 -13.27 -22.12 4.36
N PRO A 83 -12.62 -23.30 4.25
CA PRO A 83 -12.21 -23.83 2.95
C PRO A 83 -13.45 -24.16 2.10
N PRO A 84 -13.42 -23.88 0.78
CA PRO A 84 -14.49 -24.32 -0.11
C PRO A 84 -14.51 -25.85 -0.20
N GLN A 85 -15.70 -26.45 -0.10
CA GLN A 85 -15.88 -27.87 -0.35
C GLN A 85 -15.61 -28.17 -1.83
N GLN A 86 -14.59 -29.00 -2.10
CA GLN A 86 -14.29 -29.50 -3.43
C GLN A 86 -15.40 -30.45 -3.88
N ASN A 87 -16.16 -30.05 -4.90
CA ASN A 87 -16.86 -30.99 -5.75
C ASN A 87 -15.81 -31.68 -6.64
N VAL A 88 -15.64 -32.99 -6.43
CA VAL A 88 -14.75 -33.83 -7.23
C VAL A 88 -15.37 -33.96 -8.63
N VAL A 89 -14.80 -33.26 -9.60
CA VAL A 89 -15.06 -33.51 -11.02
C VAL A 89 -14.08 -34.59 -11.46
N ASP A 90 -14.62 -35.78 -11.75
CA ASP A 90 -13.90 -36.92 -12.32
C ASP A 90 -13.49 -36.59 -13.77
N LEU A 91 -12.20 -36.32 -13.96
CA LEU A 91 -11.57 -36.17 -15.27
C LEU A 91 -10.52 -37.28 -15.42
N LYS A 92 -10.95 -38.40 -16.00
CA LYS A 92 -10.07 -39.37 -16.65
C LYS A 92 -9.38 -38.72 -17.83
N GLU A 93 -8.08 -38.48 -17.73
CA GLU A 93 -7.18 -38.47 -18.88
C GLU A 93 -5.73 -38.69 -18.44
N GLU A 94 -5.08 -39.70 -19.04
CA GLU A 94 -3.71 -40.13 -18.78
C GLU A 94 -2.70 -38.99 -18.94
N LYS A 95 -1.96 -38.67 -17.88
CA LYS A 95 -0.68 -37.97 -17.94
C LYS A 95 0.17 -38.40 -16.76
N LYS A 96 1.40 -38.84 -17.06
CA LYS A 96 2.45 -39.33 -16.14
C LYS A 96 2.30 -38.74 -14.74
N GLU A 97 1.96 -39.61 -13.79
CA GLU A 97 1.84 -39.28 -12.37
C GLU A 97 3.12 -38.60 -11.89
N PHE A 98 2.94 -37.40 -11.35
CA PHE A 98 3.98 -36.73 -10.59
C PHE A 98 4.21 -37.55 -9.32
N ASP A 99 5.35 -38.21 -9.23
CA ASP A 99 5.72 -39.05 -8.10
C ASP A 99 6.06 -38.16 -6.89
N PHE A 100 5.04 -37.89 -6.08
CA PHE A 100 5.13 -37.08 -4.88
C PHE A 100 6.03 -37.72 -3.82
N GLU A 101 6.16 -39.05 -3.82
CA GLU A 101 7.07 -39.78 -2.92
C GLU A 101 8.53 -39.57 -3.34
N ALA A 102 8.85 -39.61 -4.64
CA ALA A 102 10.19 -39.31 -5.13
C ALA A 102 10.61 -37.87 -4.79
N PHE A 103 9.67 -36.92 -4.86
CA PHE A 103 9.92 -35.53 -4.48
C PHE A 103 10.16 -35.35 -2.97
N LEU A 104 9.36 -36.00 -2.12
CA LEU A 104 9.56 -36.01 -0.66
C LEU A 104 10.86 -36.71 -0.25
N ALA A 105 11.26 -37.75 -0.98
CA ALA A 105 12.54 -38.43 -0.78
C ALA A 105 13.72 -37.52 -1.15
N GLU A 106 13.59 -36.63 -2.14
CA GLU A 106 14.63 -35.67 -2.53
C GLU A 106 14.77 -34.53 -1.49
N LEU A 107 13.66 -34.10 -0.89
CA LEU A 107 13.63 -33.05 0.16
C LEU A 107 14.15 -33.52 1.52
N SER A 108 14.07 -34.82 1.81
CA SER A 108 14.52 -35.41 3.07
C SER A 108 15.98 -35.87 3.08
N ARG A 109 16.69 -35.77 1.94
CA ARG A 109 18.12 -36.04 1.89
C ARG A 109 18.87 -34.95 2.65
N PRO A 110 19.67 -35.30 3.68
CA PRO A 110 20.56 -34.33 4.30
C PRO A 110 21.56 -33.87 3.24
N ARG A 111 21.59 -32.57 2.96
CA ARG A 111 22.63 -31.95 2.13
C ARG A 111 23.98 -32.28 2.76
N THR A 112 24.69 -33.26 2.21
CA THR A 112 26.11 -33.46 2.49
C THR A 112 26.84 -32.24 1.96
N LYS A 113 27.17 -31.36 2.91
CA LYS A 113 28.09 -30.23 2.73
C LYS A 113 29.35 -30.79 2.04
N PRO A 114 29.83 -30.21 0.93
CA PRO A 114 31.13 -30.59 0.42
C PRO A 114 32.15 -30.29 1.52
N THR A 115 32.80 -31.34 2.04
CA THR A 115 33.96 -31.25 2.90
C THR A 115 35.07 -30.61 2.07
N THR A 116 35.21 -29.30 2.17
CA THR A 116 36.45 -28.63 1.82
C THR A 116 37.51 -29.12 2.78
N THR A 117 38.44 -29.89 2.24
CA THR A 117 39.68 -30.32 2.88
C THR A 117 40.45 -29.07 3.32
N SER A 118 40.26 -28.63 4.58
CA SER A 118 41.12 -27.62 5.19
C SER A 118 42.42 -28.29 5.61
N THR A 119 43.47 -27.99 4.87
CA THR A 119 44.86 -28.20 5.28
C THR A 119 45.10 -27.58 6.66
N PRO A 120 45.77 -28.26 7.60
CA PRO A 120 46.05 -27.71 8.92
C PRO A 120 47.06 -26.57 8.81
N SER A 121 46.60 -25.34 9.04
CA SER A 121 47.44 -24.16 9.24
C SER A 121 47.91 -24.11 10.71
N PRO A 122 49.15 -23.69 10.99
CA PRO A 122 49.77 -23.86 12.31
C PRO A 122 49.07 -23.02 13.38
N SER A 123 48.97 -23.60 14.57
CA SER A 123 48.52 -22.98 15.81
C SER A 123 49.13 -21.59 16.00
N ILE A 124 48.31 -20.56 15.86
CA ILE A 124 48.65 -19.20 16.31
C ILE A 124 48.56 -19.20 17.84
N PRO A 125 49.63 -18.83 18.57
CA PRO A 125 49.59 -18.76 20.03
C PRO A 125 48.51 -17.79 20.51
N GLU A 126 47.84 -18.14 21.61
CA GLU A 126 46.70 -17.44 22.24
C GLU A 126 46.97 -15.96 22.63
N GLU A 127 48.21 -15.48 22.47
CA GLU A 127 48.66 -14.11 22.77
C GLU A 127 48.16 -13.04 21.79
N TYR A 128 47.50 -13.41 20.68
CA TYR A 128 46.87 -12.48 19.73
C TYR A 128 45.33 -12.52 19.75
N SER A 129 44.71 -13.03 20.82
CA SER A 129 43.25 -13.09 20.99
C SER A 129 42.57 -11.74 21.31
N TYR A 130 43.35 -10.66 21.46
CA TYR A 130 42.87 -9.31 21.77
C TYR A 130 42.80 -8.35 20.58
N VAL A 131 42.85 -8.84 19.35
CA VAL A 131 42.38 -8.02 18.23
C VAL A 131 40.85 -8.08 18.28
N PRO A 132 40.13 -7.00 18.66
CA PRO A 132 38.69 -6.98 18.46
C PRO A 132 38.47 -7.29 16.99
N GLN A 133 37.73 -8.36 16.71
CA GLN A 133 37.26 -8.65 15.35
C GLN A 133 36.45 -7.42 14.94
N ALA A 134 37.12 -6.55 14.20
CA ALA A 134 36.59 -5.31 13.72
C ALA A 134 35.32 -5.63 12.96
N ILE A 135 34.23 -4.97 13.38
CA ILE A 135 33.08 -4.59 12.58
C ILE A 135 32.87 -5.58 11.43
N ILE A 136 32.21 -6.71 11.71
CA ILE A 136 31.62 -7.51 10.65
C ILE A 136 30.61 -6.56 10.00
N THR A 137 31.01 -5.94 8.89
CA THR A 137 30.12 -5.19 8.02
C THR A 137 29.04 -6.17 7.64
N THR A 138 27.87 -6.06 8.28
CA THR A 138 26.65 -6.77 7.89
C THR A 138 26.09 -6.14 6.62
N SER A 139 26.94 -5.87 5.64
CA SER A 139 26.47 -5.72 4.27
C SER A 139 26.09 -7.12 3.85
N GLU A 140 24.79 -7.38 3.76
CA GLU A 140 24.33 -8.56 3.01
C GLU A 140 25.12 -8.59 1.69
N PRO A 141 25.72 -9.74 1.33
CA PRO A 141 26.46 -9.84 0.09
C PRO A 141 25.53 -9.43 -1.04
N GLU A 142 25.94 -8.40 -1.80
CA GLU A 142 25.22 -7.96 -2.97
C GLU A 142 25.11 -9.14 -3.93
N GLU A 143 23.90 -9.69 -4.06
CA GLU A 143 23.65 -10.86 -4.89
C GLU A 143 23.99 -10.48 -6.34
N GLU A 144 24.94 -11.18 -6.97
CA GLU A 144 25.29 -10.90 -8.36
C GLU A 144 24.06 -11.17 -9.25
N ARG A 145 23.40 -10.09 -9.69
CA ARG A 145 22.22 -10.14 -10.56
C ARG A 145 22.64 -10.16 -12.02
N THR A 146 22.01 -11.02 -12.82
CA THR A 146 22.08 -10.90 -14.27
C THR A 146 21.38 -9.61 -14.73
N GLU A 147 21.68 -9.13 -15.94
CA GLU A 147 21.02 -7.94 -16.50
C GLU A 147 19.48 -8.05 -16.50
N SER A 148 18.95 -9.25 -16.80
CA SER A 148 17.52 -9.54 -16.75
C SER A 148 16.94 -9.51 -15.32
N GLN A 149 17.71 -9.94 -14.32
CA GLN A 149 17.30 -9.88 -12.91
C GLN A 149 17.36 -8.45 -12.38
N GLU A 150 18.35 -7.67 -12.79
CA GLU A 150 18.49 -6.26 -12.44
C GLU A 150 17.33 -5.43 -13.02
N ALA A 151 16.94 -5.69 -14.27
CA ALA A 151 15.78 -5.03 -14.88
C ALA A 151 14.46 -5.34 -14.13
N LEU A 152 14.27 -6.59 -13.71
CA LEU A 152 13.13 -6.98 -12.88
C LEU A 152 13.18 -6.36 -11.50
N TYR A 153 14.36 -6.32 -10.88
CA TYR A 153 14.55 -5.73 -9.56
C TYR A 153 14.20 -4.22 -9.57
N LYS A 154 14.68 -3.48 -10.57
CA LYS A 154 14.32 -2.06 -10.76
C LYS A 154 12.81 -1.87 -10.94
N TYR A 155 12.23 -2.63 -11.87
CA TYR A 155 10.78 -2.59 -12.10
C TYR A 155 9.97 -2.92 -10.84
N GLY A 156 10.36 -3.95 -10.08
CA GLY A 156 9.67 -4.33 -8.85
C GLY A 156 9.78 -3.26 -7.77
N ASN A 157 10.90 -2.54 -7.69
CA ASN A 157 11.03 -1.40 -6.78
C ASN A 157 10.20 -0.19 -7.22
N GLU A 158 10.15 0.12 -8.51
CA GLU A 158 9.29 1.21 -9.03
C GLU A 158 7.81 0.91 -8.80
N ALA A 159 7.34 -0.28 -9.18
CA ALA A 159 5.97 -0.71 -8.95
C ALA A 159 5.64 -0.80 -7.45
N GLY A 160 6.56 -1.36 -6.66
CA GLY A 160 6.41 -1.48 -5.21
C GLY A 160 6.31 -0.13 -4.52
N LEU A 161 7.09 0.87 -4.95
CA LEU A 161 7.02 2.23 -4.42
C LEU A 161 5.66 2.88 -4.67
N ILE A 162 5.07 2.69 -5.86
CA ILE A 162 3.72 3.19 -6.17
C ILE A 162 2.69 2.60 -5.20
N ILE A 163 2.76 1.28 -4.97
CA ILE A 163 1.84 0.57 -4.06
C ILE A 163 2.04 1.03 -2.61
N GLN A 164 3.28 1.09 -2.14
CA GLN A 164 3.59 1.54 -0.78
C GLN A 164 3.12 2.98 -0.54
N LEU A 165 3.31 3.88 -1.51
CA LEU A 165 2.85 5.26 -1.40
C LEU A 165 1.32 5.34 -1.28
N PHE A 166 0.59 4.48 -1.98
CA PHE A 166 -0.85 4.37 -1.83
C PHE A 166 -1.22 3.86 -0.43
N GLU A 167 -0.58 2.81 0.07
CA GLU A 167 -0.84 2.26 1.40
C GLU A 167 -0.55 3.26 2.52
N ASP A 168 0.57 3.98 2.42
CA ASP A 168 0.98 5.00 3.38
C ASP A 168 0.02 6.19 3.43
N ARG A 169 -0.47 6.64 2.27
CA ARG A 169 -1.44 7.72 2.18
C ARG A 169 -2.81 7.30 2.69
N ASN A 170 -3.15 6.02 2.55
CA ASN A 170 -4.47 5.50 2.85
C ASN A 170 -4.47 4.59 4.09
N ARG A 171 -3.60 4.80 5.09
CA ARG A 171 -3.53 3.93 6.30
C ARG A 171 -4.86 3.69 7.02
N SER A 172 -5.86 4.57 6.83
CA SER A 172 -7.19 4.45 7.39
C SER A 172 -8.23 3.77 6.48
N MET A 173 -7.85 3.01 5.42
CA MET A 173 -8.83 2.39 4.49
C MET A 173 -9.90 1.59 5.22
N ALA A 174 -9.49 0.76 6.18
CA ALA A 174 -10.42 -0.08 6.95
C ALA A 174 -11.45 0.77 7.73
N ARG A 175 -11.04 1.94 8.22
CA ARG A 175 -11.95 2.89 8.87
C ARG A 175 -12.90 3.51 7.85
N VAL A 176 -12.41 3.95 6.69
CA VAL A 176 -13.26 4.52 5.62
C VAL A 176 -14.34 3.53 5.18
N LEU A 177 -13.96 2.27 4.95
CA LEU A 177 -14.90 1.20 4.59
C LEU A 177 -15.93 0.96 5.68
N LYS A 178 -15.49 0.88 6.94
CA LYS A 178 -16.37 0.69 8.09
C LYS A 178 -17.33 1.86 8.27
N ASP A 179 -16.82 3.09 8.25
CA ASP A 179 -17.61 4.30 8.47
C ASP A 179 -18.72 4.41 7.42
N GLN A 180 -18.40 4.16 6.13
CA GLN A 180 -19.40 4.16 5.05
C GLN A 180 -20.44 3.05 5.22
N PHE A 181 -20.03 1.86 5.66
CA PHE A 181 -20.96 0.76 5.91
C PHE A 181 -21.92 1.06 7.08
N GLU A 182 -21.41 1.67 8.16
CA GLU A 182 -22.21 2.01 9.34
C GLU A 182 -23.20 3.16 9.10
N ASP A 183 -22.90 4.06 8.15
CA ASP A 183 -23.68 5.27 7.91
C ASP A 183 -23.66 5.64 6.41
N PRO A 184 -24.36 4.87 5.56
CA PRO A 184 -24.30 5.01 4.11
C PRO A 184 -25.03 6.26 3.58
N THR A 185 -25.79 6.96 4.42
CA THR A 185 -26.51 8.19 4.03
C THR A 185 -25.68 9.45 4.24
N ASN A 186 -24.52 9.32 4.90
CA ASN A 186 -23.64 10.45 5.18
C ASN A 186 -22.77 10.78 3.95
N PRO A 187 -22.89 11.99 3.37
CA PRO A 187 -22.16 12.37 2.17
C PRO A 187 -20.65 12.39 2.37
N GLU A 188 -20.14 12.80 3.54
CA GLU A 188 -18.70 12.87 3.78
C GLU A 188 -18.05 11.48 3.80
N LYS A 189 -18.75 10.48 4.34
CA LYS A 189 -18.28 9.08 4.38
C LYS A 189 -18.33 8.44 3.00
N ASN A 190 -19.36 8.78 2.23
CA ASN A 190 -19.47 8.37 0.83
C ASN A 190 -18.36 8.98 -0.03
N ASP A 191 -18.08 10.27 0.12
CA ASP A 191 -16.99 10.96 -0.58
C ASP A 191 -15.62 10.39 -0.19
N ALA A 192 -15.43 10.01 1.08
CA ALA A 192 -14.22 9.32 1.52
C ALA A 192 -14.03 7.97 0.84
N LEU A 193 -15.12 7.19 0.66
CA LEU A 193 -15.07 5.90 -0.04
C LEU A 193 -14.80 6.09 -1.55
N VAL A 194 -15.42 7.08 -2.17
CA VAL A 194 -15.14 7.47 -3.56
C VAL A 194 -13.67 7.90 -3.72
N GLY A 195 -13.16 8.69 -2.78
CA GLY A 195 -11.76 9.09 -2.73
C GLY A 195 -10.80 7.91 -2.66
N LEU A 196 -11.12 6.89 -1.85
CA LEU A 196 -10.35 5.65 -1.77
C LEU A 196 -10.41 4.86 -3.10
N GLY A 197 -11.57 4.78 -3.74
CA GLY A 197 -11.73 4.17 -5.06
C GLY A 197 -10.89 4.88 -6.13
N ASN A 198 -10.91 6.21 -6.17
CA ASN A 198 -10.10 7.02 -7.07
C ASN A 198 -8.59 6.85 -6.81
N ALA A 199 -8.18 6.72 -5.54
CA ALA A 199 -6.79 6.47 -5.18
C ALA A 199 -6.30 5.10 -5.70
N LEU A 200 -7.15 4.06 -5.64
CA LEU A 200 -6.85 2.76 -6.27
C LEU A 200 -6.73 2.87 -7.79
N MET A 201 -7.63 3.62 -8.45
CA MET A 201 -7.52 3.87 -9.89
C MET A 201 -6.20 4.56 -10.25
N GLY A 202 -5.79 5.55 -9.46
CA GLY A 202 -4.52 6.26 -9.64
C GLY A 202 -3.28 5.36 -9.53
N VAL A 203 -3.32 4.30 -8.70
CA VAL A 203 -2.26 3.26 -8.69
C VAL A 203 -2.20 2.56 -10.03
N GLY A 204 -3.36 2.14 -10.57
CA GLY A 204 -3.43 1.49 -11.88
C GLY A 204 -2.93 2.38 -13.01
N GLU A 205 -3.30 3.67 -13.02
CA GLU A 205 -2.76 4.64 -13.98
C GLU A 205 -1.24 4.80 -13.86
N SER A 206 -0.73 4.87 -12.63
CA SER A 206 0.71 5.00 -12.38
C SER A 206 1.51 3.77 -12.84
N LEU A 207 0.95 2.57 -12.69
CA LEU A 207 1.58 1.32 -13.14
C LEU A 207 1.62 1.21 -14.68
N GLU A 208 0.64 1.77 -15.39
CA GLU A 208 0.60 1.75 -16.86
C GLU A 208 1.65 2.65 -17.50
N ILE A 209 1.96 3.78 -16.87
CA ILE A 209 2.90 4.78 -17.40
C ILE A 209 4.35 4.52 -17.01
N LEU A 210 4.65 3.41 -16.33
CA LEU A 210 6.02 3.01 -16.02
C LEU A 210 6.84 2.88 -17.31
N GLU A 211 7.92 3.65 -17.40
CA GLU A 211 8.75 3.74 -18.62
C GLU A 211 9.50 2.44 -18.93
N SER A 212 9.94 1.73 -17.88
CA SER A 212 10.83 0.57 -17.99
C SER A 212 10.19 -0.70 -17.43
N VAL A 213 9.18 -1.23 -18.12
CA VAL A 213 8.59 -2.54 -17.81
C VAL A 213 9.27 -3.65 -18.65
N PRO A 214 9.98 -4.60 -18.01
CA PRO A 214 10.58 -5.74 -18.71
C PRO A 214 9.55 -6.52 -19.55
N GLU A 215 9.96 -6.99 -20.72
CA GLU A 215 9.07 -7.72 -21.66
C GLU A 215 8.32 -8.88 -20.97
N GLN A 216 9.01 -9.61 -20.11
CA GLN A 216 8.47 -10.74 -19.36
C GLN A 216 7.42 -10.36 -18.30
N THR A 217 7.37 -9.11 -17.83
CA THR A 217 6.34 -8.62 -16.89
C THR A 217 5.28 -7.75 -17.54
N ARG A 218 5.46 -7.29 -18.79
CA ARG A 218 4.56 -6.33 -19.45
C ARG A 218 3.08 -6.71 -19.37
N THR A 219 2.74 -7.95 -19.73
CA THR A 219 1.35 -8.44 -19.67
C THR A 219 0.84 -8.53 -18.24
N ALA A 220 1.67 -8.96 -17.29
CA ALA A 220 1.29 -9.05 -15.88
C ALA A 220 1.10 -7.67 -15.25
N ASN A 221 1.97 -6.70 -15.57
CA ASN A 221 1.84 -5.30 -15.16
C ASN A 221 0.54 -4.68 -15.68
N ALA A 222 0.26 -4.83 -16.99
CA ALA A 222 -0.98 -4.30 -17.58
C ALA A 222 -2.23 -4.89 -16.92
N ARG A 223 -2.24 -6.20 -16.62
CA ARG A 223 -3.35 -6.84 -15.90
C ARG A 223 -3.47 -6.35 -14.45
N LEU A 224 -2.34 -6.16 -13.77
CA LEU A 224 -2.33 -5.62 -12.41
C LEU A 224 -2.88 -4.19 -12.38
N ALA A 225 -2.38 -3.33 -13.28
CA ALA A 225 -2.84 -1.95 -13.43
C ALA A 225 -4.34 -1.87 -13.71
N GLU A 226 -4.83 -2.65 -14.69
CA GLU A 226 -6.26 -2.73 -15.01
C GLU A 226 -7.09 -3.23 -13.81
N SER A 227 -6.59 -4.19 -13.05
CA SER A 227 -7.31 -4.69 -11.87
C SER A 227 -7.39 -3.67 -10.73
N TYR A 228 -6.37 -2.82 -10.54
CA TYR A 228 -6.45 -1.68 -9.62
C TYR A 228 -7.54 -0.70 -10.07
N LYS A 229 -7.59 -0.36 -11.37
CA LYS A 229 -8.63 0.51 -11.92
C LYS A 229 -10.02 -0.05 -11.72
N LYS A 230 -10.25 -1.31 -12.06
CA LYS A 230 -11.54 -1.99 -11.87
C LYS A 230 -11.94 -2.03 -10.41
N ALA A 231 -11.03 -2.41 -9.51
CA ALA A 231 -11.32 -2.46 -8.08
C ALA A 231 -11.70 -1.07 -7.54
N GLY A 232 -10.96 -0.04 -7.93
CA GLY A 232 -11.25 1.35 -7.56
C GLY A 232 -12.58 1.86 -8.12
N GLU A 233 -12.88 1.57 -9.40
CA GLU A 233 -14.15 1.91 -10.05
C GLU A 233 -15.32 1.26 -9.32
N LYS A 234 -15.26 -0.05 -9.05
CA LYS A 234 -16.35 -0.75 -8.36
C LYS A 234 -16.51 -0.29 -6.92
N LEU A 235 -15.42 0.06 -6.23
CA LEU A 235 -15.47 0.61 -4.88
C LEU A 235 -16.16 1.98 -4.85
N ALA A 236 -15.82 2.87 -5.79
CA ALA A 236 -16.40 4.19 -5.90
C ALA A 236 -17.89 4.19 -6.25
N LEU A 237 -18.41 3.08 -6.80
CA LEU A 237 -19.84 2.92 -7.10
C LEU A 237 -20.68 2.45 -5.91
N VAL A 238 -20.07 1.92 -4.84
CA VAL A 238 -20.81 1.42 -3.66
C VAL A 238 -21.73 2.48 -3.04
N PRO A 239 -21.31 3.75 -2.86
CA PRO A 239 -22.20 4.79 -2.33
C PRO A 239 -23.42 5.14 -3.19
N ASN A 240 -23.38 4.83 -4.49
CA ASN A 240 -24.47 5.18 -5.43
C ASN A 240 -25.65 4.20 -5.35
N ALA A 241 -25.48 3.07 -4.67
CA ALA A 241 -26.53 2.08 -4.49
C ALA A 241 -27.57 2.55 -3.45
N LEU A 242 -28.82 2.72 -3.89
CA LEU A 242 -29.89 3.30 -3.08
C LEU A 242 -30.67 2.23 -2.32
N THR A 243 -30.86 1.07 -2.95
CA THR A 243 -31.54 -0.08 -2.34
C THR A 243 -30.55 -1.04 -1.71
N ASP A 244 -31.03 -1.86 -0.78
CA ASP A 244 -30.18 -2.86 -0.12
C ASP A 244 -29.72 -3.93 -1.13
N GLU A 245 -30.56 -4.31 -2.09
CA GLU A 245 -30.20 -5.20 -3.19
C GLU A 245 -29.09 -4.60 -4.08
N GLU A 246 -29.17 -3.32 -4.43
CA GLU A 246 -28.13 -2.64 -5.20
C GLU A 246 -26.82 -2.56 -4.41
N LYS A 247 -26.87 -2.33 -3.10
CA LYS A 247 -25.68 -2.26 -2.24
C LYS A 247 -24.98 -3.60 -2.18
N ILE A 248 -25.73 -4.68 -1.96
CA ILE A 248 -25.19 -6.04 -1.98
C ILE A 248 -24.57 -6.34 -3.34
N ALA A 249 -25.25 -5.99 -4.44
CA ALA A 249 -24.72 -6.18 -5.79
C ALA A 249 -23.42 -5.40 -6.03
N ALA A 250 -23.33 -4.15 -5.57
CA ALA A 250 -22.12 -3.32 -5.68
C ALA A 250 -20.96 -3.90 -4.86
N MET A 251 -21.22 -4.35 -3.64
CA MET A 251 -20.21 -5.01 -2.79
C MET A 251 -19.71 -6.32 -3.42
N LEU A 252 -20.61 -7.13 -3.99
CA LEU A 252 -20.22 -8.36 -4.70
C LEU A 252 -19.40 -8.05 -5.96
N ALA A 253 -19.74 -6.99 -6.69
CA ALA A 253 -18.97 -6.56 -7.86
C ALA A 253 -17.56 -6.09 -7.47
N TYR A 254 -17.44 -5.34 -6.36
CA TYR A 254 -16.14 -4.97 -5.80
C TYR A 254 -15.33 -6.20 -5.37
N ASN A 255 -15.95 -7.15 -4.65
CA ASN A 255 -15.26 -8.38 -4.22
C ASN A 255 -14.73 -9.18 -5.42
N ALA A 256 -15.52 -9.33 -6.48
CA ALA A 256 -15.07 -10.01 -7.70
C ALA A 256 -13.88 -9.29 -8.35
N ALA A 257 -13.87 -7.95 -8.37
CA ALA A 257 -12.74 -7.17 -8.86
C ALA A 257 -11.50 -7.29 -7.95
N ALA A 258 -11.69 -7.34 -6.63
CA ALA A 258 -10.62 -7.56 -5.66
C ALA A 258 -9.99 -8.95 -5.81
N GLU A 259 -10.78 -9.98 -6.08
CA GLU A 259 -10.26 -11.31 -6.40
C GLU A 259 -9.45 -11.33 -7.71
N GLU A 260 -9.92 -10.61 -8.75
CA GLU A 260 -9.16 -10.44 -9.99
C GLU A 260 -7.81 -9.75 -9.71
N TYR A 261 -7.82 -8.69 -8.91
CA TYR A 261 -6.62 -8.01 -8.43
C TYR A 261 -5.65 -8.98 -7.73
N VAL A 262 -6.11 -9.76 -6.76
CA VAL A 262 -5.26 -10.73 -6.04
C VAL A 262 -4.64 -11.74 -7.00
N ARG A 263 -5.40 -12.28 -7.95
CA ARG A 263 -4.87 -13.22 -8.96
C ARG A 263 -3.79 -12.58 -9.84
N ASN A 264 -4.01 -11.34 -10.29
CA ASN A 264 -3.05 -10.61 -11.12
C ASN A 264 -1.80 -10.21 -10.33
N TYR A 265 -1.96 -9.83 -9.06
CA TYR A 265 -0.87 -9.54 -8.14
C TYR A 265 0.02 -10.78 -7.92
N ILE A 266 -0.59 -11.92 -7.59
CA ILE A 266 0.13 -13.19 -7.40
C ILE A 266 0.85 -13.60 -8.70
N SER A 267 0.26 -13.34 -9.87
CA SER A 267 0.92 -13.61 -11.15
C SER A 267 2.22 -12.82 -11.30
N LEU A 268 2.26 -11.57 -10.84
CA LEU A 268 3.48 -10.76 -10.86
C LEU A 268 4.51 -11.27 -9.83
N VAL A 269 4.06 -11.62 -8.62
CA VAL A 269 4.93 -12.23 -7.59
C VAL A 269 5.57 -13.51 -8.09
N ASN A 270 4.82 -14.35 -8.80
CA ASN A 270 5.33 -15.59 -9.39
C ASN A 270 6.43 -15.33 -10.42
N ILE A 271 6.36 -14.25 -11.20
CA ILE A 271 7.42 -13.88 -12.15
C ILE A 271 8.71 -13.55 -11.40
N PHE A 272 8.65 -12.75 -10.33
CA PHE A 272 9.83 -12.45 -9.51
C PHE A 272 10.42 -13.71 -8.86
N SER A 273 9.56 -14.58 -8.31
CA SER A 273 9.97 -15.85 -7.71
C SER A 273 10.66 -16.78 -8.72
N LEU A 274 10.08 -16.95 -9.92
CA LEU A 274 10.67 -17.77 -10.99
C LEU A 274 12.00 -17.21 -11.50
N ALA A 275 12.12 -15.88 -11.59
CA ALA A 275 13.35 -15.19 -11.96
C ALA A 275 14.39 -15.14 -10.83
N ARG A 276 14.05 -15.64 -9.63
CA ARG A 276 14.86 -15.59 -8.41
C ARG A 276 15.26 -14.16 -8.01
N VAL A 277 14.40 -13.19 -8.30
CA VAL A 277 14.59 -11.81 -7.85
C VAL A 277 14.06 -11.71 -6.43
N ARG A 278 14.90 -11.20 -5.54
CA ARG A 278 14.57 -10.99 -4.12
C ARG A 278 14.70 -9.51 -3.79
N PHE A 279 13.83 -9.08 -2.89
CA PHE A 279 13.81 -7.74 -2.33
C PHE A 279 14.17 -7.82 -0.85
N SER A 280 15.05 -6.91 -0.42
CA SER A 280 15.34 -6.72 1.00
C SER A 280 14.11 -6.15 1.72
N SER A 281 14.08 -6.20 3.05
CA SER A 281 12.98 -5.61 3.83
C SER A 281 12.90 -4.08 3.74
N SER A 282 13.99 -3.42 3.32
CA SER A 282 14.02 -1.98 3.06
C SER A 282 13.62 -1.59 1.64
N ASP A 283 13.54 -2.56 0.73
CA ASP A 283 13.23 -2.30 -0.67
C ASP A 283 11.72 -2.06 -0.85
N PRO A 284 11.30 -1.08 -1.66
CA PRO A 284 9.88 -0.92 -1.96
C PRO A 284 9.26 -2.15 -2.63
N GLY A 285 10.04 -2.90 -3.41
CA GLY A 285 9.61 -4.16 -4.02
C GLY A 285 9.35 -5.30 -3.03
N SER A 286 9.67 -5.12 -1.74
CA SER A 286 9.37 -6.09 -0.68
C SER A 286 7.89 -6.46 -0.58
N VAL A 287 6.98 -5.60 -1.06
CA VAL A 287 5.54 -5.90 -1.16
C VAL A 287 5.28 -7.19 -1.94
N PHE A 288 6.11 -7.49 -2.94
CA PHE A 288 5.99 -8.70 -3.78
C PHE A 288 6.61 -9.94 -3.15
N MET A 289 7.14 -9.87 -1.93
CA MET A 289 7.75 -10.99 -1.24
C MET A 289 6.80 -11.55 -0.19
N PHE A 290 6.39 -12.81 -0.35
CA PHE A 290 5.77 -13.54 0.75
C PHE A 290 6.87 -14.06 1.68
N THR A 291 7.17 -13.32 2.74
CA THR A 291 7.99 -13.87 3.81
C THR A 291 7.15 -14.89 4.57
N ALA A 292 7.56 -16.15 4.56
CA ALA A 292 7.07 -17.12 5.55
C ALA A 292 7.62 -16.69 6.91
N SER A 293 6.97 -15.74 7.57
CA SER A 293 7.13 -15.55 9.01
C SER A 293 6.71 -16.87 9.63
N GLY A 294 7.69 -17.59 10.20
CA GLY A 294 7.53 -18.95 10.69
C GLY A 294 6.29 -19.11 11.57
N PHE A 295 5.54 -20.18 11.28
CA PHE A 295 4.63 -20.80 12.24
C PHE A 295 5.43 -21.46 13.36
#